data_AF-A0A0M0BMH5-F1
#
_entry.id   AF-A0A0M0BMH5-F1
#
_cell.length_a   1.000
_cell.length_b   1.000
_cell.length_c   1.000
_cell.angle_alpha   90.00
_cell.angle_beta   90.00
_cell.angle_gamma   90.00
#
_symmetry.space_group_name_H-M   'P 1'
#
loop_
_entity.id
_entity.type
_entity.pdbx_description
1 polymer ?
#
loop_
_entity_poly.entity_id
_entity_poly.type
_entity_poly.pdbx_seq_one_letter_code
_entity_poly.pdbx_strand_id
1 'polypeptide(L)'
;MRLVRKISRKRLYGVICYEYERLLIPVPSRDIDVVRPWLGRDLEVFVEPLREGLAILLCPEDRRVGLWRISSRFRSLVRRLEAEPGAST
;
A
#
# COMPACT_ATOMS: atom_id res chain seq x y z
N MET A 1 -9.84 13.04 -4.27
CA MET A 1 -9.60 11.69 -4.81
C MET A 1 -10.26 10.67 -3.92
N ARG A 2 -10.71 9.53 -4.45
CA ARG A 2 -11.42 8.50 -3.69
C ARG A 2 -10.75 7.15 -3.93
N LEU A 3 -10.51 6.39 -2.86
CA LEU A 3 -10.14 4.99 -2.96
C LEU A 3 -11.31 4.21 -3.54
N VAL A 4 -11.07 3.47 -4.62
CA VAL A 4 -12.12 2.69 -5.29
C VAL A 4 -11.86 1.21 -5.06
N ARG A 5 -12.89 0.50 -4.58
CA ARG A 5 -12.90 -0.96 -4.49
C ARG A 5 -13.28 -1.53 -5.86
N LYS A 6 -12.40 -2.33 -6.45
CA LYS A 6 -12.68 -3.09 -7.67
C LYS A 6 -12.75 -4.58 -7.36
N ILE A 7 -13.95 -5.13 -7.43
CA ILE A 7 -14.21 -6.55 -7.23
C ILE A 7 -14.04 -7.25 -8.57
N SER A 8 -13.11 -8.19 -8.66
CA SER A 8 -12.87 -8.96 -9.89
C SER A 8 -13.33 -10.40 -9.69
N ARG A 9 -14.51 -10.73 -10.22
CA ARG A 9 -15.00 -12.11 -10.23
C ARG A 9 -14.38 -12.85 -11.43
N LYS A 10 -13.57 -13.89 -11.20
CA LYS A 10 -13.20 -14.84 -12.25
C LYS A 10 -14.06 -16.10 -12.10
N ARG A 11 -14.83 -16.43 -13.15
CA ARG A 11 -15.49 -17.74 -13.29
C ARG A 11 -14.61 -18.60 -14.19
N LEU A 12 -14.16 -19.75 -13.69
CA LEU A 12 -13.49 -20.78 -14.47
C LEU A 12 -14.29 -22.08 -14.31
N TYR A 13 -14.84 -22.59 -15.41
CA TYR A 13 -15.47 -23.93 -15.49
C TYR A 13 -16.45 -24.28 -14.36
N GLY A 14 -17.33 -23.34 -13.96
CA GLY A 14 -18.34 -23.60 -12.91
C GLY A 14 -17.80 -23.62 -11.47
N VAL A 15 -16.50 -23.40 -11.27
CA VAL A 15 -15.88 -23.28 -9.95
C VAL A 15 -15.63 -21.81 -9.63
N ILE A 16 -16.03 -21.38 -8.43
CA ILE A 16 -15.79 -20.02 -7.94
C ILE A 16 -14.31 -19.92 -7.57
N CYS A 17 -13.52 -19.22 -8.39
CA CYS A 17 -12.13 -18.93 -8.06
C CYS A 17 -12.04 -17.61 -7.28
N TYR A 18 -11.25 -17.61 -6.21
CA TYR A 18 -10.99 -16.55 -5.22
C TYR A 18 -11.39 -15.10 -5.62
N GLU A 19 -12.26 -14.48 -4.83
CA GLU A 19 -12.56 -13.04 -4.90
C GLU A 19 -11.37 -12.26 -4.33
N TYR A 20 -10.49 -11.74 -5.20
CA TYR A 20 -9.51 -10.74 -4.78
C TYR A 20 -10.16 -9.36 -4.85
N GLU A 21 -10.21 -8.67 -3.70
CA GLU A 21 -10.53 -7.25 -3.66
C GLU A 21 -9.32 -6.43 -4.10
N ARG A 22 -9.52 -5.54 -5.09
CA ARG A 22 -8.48 -4.60 -5.52
C ARG A 22 -8.78 -3.21 -4.98
N LEU A 23 -7.77 -2.59 -4.38
CA LEU A 23 -7.77 -1.17 -4.05
C LEU A 23 -7.20 -0.40 -5.24
N LEU A 24 -7.99 0.50 -5.83
CA LEU A 24 -7.51 1.46 -6.80
C LEU A 24 -7.23 2.77 -6.09
N ILE A 25 -5.95 3.14 -6.09
CA ILE A 25 -5.47 4.43 -5.62
C ILE A 25 -5.25 5.27 -6.87
N PRO A 26 -6.14 6.24 -7.17
CA PRO A 26 -5.82 7.19 -8.22
C PRO A 26 -4.52 7.91 -7.81
N VAL A 27 -3.63 8.21 -8.76
CA VAL A 27 -2.37 8.92 -8.53
C VAL A 27 -2.52 10.31 -9.16
N PRO A 28 -2.29 11.41 -8.42
CA PRO A 28 -2.34 12.75 -9.01
C PRO A 28 -1.32 12.88 -10.14
N SER A 29 -1.62 13.63 -11.20
CA SER A 29 -0.71 13.78 -12.35
C SER A 29 0.68 14.29 -11.95
N ARG A 30 0.77 15.12 -10.90
CA ARG A 30 2.05 15.63 -10.35
C ARG A 30 2.96 14.54 -9.76
N ASP A 31 2.38 13.40 -9.37
CA ASP A 31 3.08 12.31 -8.68
C ASP A 31 3.30 11.10 -9.63
N ILE A 32 2.90 11.22 -10.90
CA ILE A 32 2.92 10.10 -11.86
C ILE A 32 4.34 9.59 -12.10
N ASP A 33 5.33 10.47 -12.10
CA ASP A 33 6.72 10.10 -12.37
C ASP A 33 7.33 9.30 -11.21
N VAL A 34 6.81 9.45 -9.98
CA VAL A 34 7.21 8.63 -8.83
C VAL A 34 6.69 7.19 -8.97
N VAL A 35 5.49 7.02 -9.52
CA VAL A 35 4.83 5.73 -9.65
C VAL A 35 5.25 4.97 -10.91
N ARG A 36 5.54 5.68 -12.00
CA ARG A 36 5.84 5.09 -13.32
C ARG A 36 6.90 3.98 -13.28
N PRO A 37 8.02 4.07 -12.54
CA PRO A 37 9.03 3.01 -12.47
C PRO A 37 8.53 1.68 -11.89
N TRP A 38 7.44 1.73 -11.12
CA TRP A 38 6.87 0.59 -10.41
C TRP A 38 5.71 -0.08 -11.17
N LEU A 39 5.24 0.51 -12.27
CA LEU A 39 4.15 -0.03 -13.06
C LEU A 39 4.54 -1.37 -13.71
N GLY A 40 3.63 -2.35 -13.66
CA GLY A 40 3.82 -3.67 -14.27
C GLY A 40 4.78 -4.59 -13.52
N ARG A 41 5.22 -4.20 -12.31
CA ARG A 41 6.07 -5.03 -11.44
C ARG A 41 5.23 -5.74 -10.39
N ASP A 42 5.68 -6.92 -10.00
CA ASP A 42 5.20 -7.56 -8.78
C ASP A 42 5.78 -6.82 -7.58
N LEU A 43 4.90 -6.38 -6.68
CA LEU A 43 5.25 -5.61 -5.49
C LEU A 43 4.59 -6.26 -4.28
N GLU A 44 5.34 -6.38 -3.20
CA GLU A 44 4.80 -6.60 -1.87
C GLU A 44 4.11 -5.32 -1.37
N VAL A 45 2.98 -5.50 -0.68
CA VAL A 45 2.15 -4.42 -0.16
C VAL A 45 2.05 -4.57 1.35
N PHE A 46 2.49 -3.55 2.08
CA PHE A 46 2.31 -3.45 3.52
C PHE A 46 1.36 -2.30 3.83
N VAL A 47 0.36 -2.57 4.67
CA VAL A 47 -0.65 -1.59 5.05
C VAL A 47 -0.65 -1.46 6.56
N GLU A 48 -0.57 -0.23 7.05
CA GLU A 48 -0.69 0.07 8.48
C GLU A 48 -1.77 1.15 8.68
N PRO A 49 -2.67 0.99 9.66
CA PRO A 49 -3.71 1.98 9.94
C PRO A 49 -3.10 3.23 10.61
N LEU A 50 -3.69 4.40 10.31
CA LEU A 50 -3.46 5.67 11.00
C LEU A 50 -4.80 6.16 11.58
N ARG A 51 -4.78 7.06 12.57
CA ARG A 51 -5.99 7.63 13.18
C ARG A 51 -6.87 8.35 12.16
N GLU A 52 -6.25 9.09 11.25
CA GLU A 52 -6.95 9.89 10.22
C GLU A 52 -6.76 9.32 8.80
N GLY A 53 -6.25 8.09 8.67
CA GLY A 53 -6.00 7.53 7.34
C GLY A 53 -5.34 6.16 7.35
N LEU A 54 -4.52 5.92 6.33
CA LEU A 54 -3.76 4.68 6.18
C LEU A 54 -2.40 4.97 5.56
N ALA A 55 -1.40 4.19 5.93
CA ALA A 55 -0.08 4.21 5.32
C ALA A 55 0.08 2.95 4.47
N ILE A 56 0.60 3.11 3.24
CA ILE A 56 0.90 2.00 2.33
C ILE A 56 2.36 2.08 1.94
N LEU A 57 3.07 0.97 2.13
CA LEU A 57 4.37 0.75 1.53
C LEU A 57 4.22 -0.25 0.38
N LEU A 58 4.71 0.16 -0.79
CA LEU A 58 4.88 -0.70 -1.96
C LEU A 58 6.37 -0.92 -2.18
N CYS A 59 6.81 -2.17 -2.24
CA CYS A 59 8.21 -2.50 -2.52
C CYS A 59 8.32 -3.81 -3.31
N PRO A 60 9.32 -3.99 -4.19
CA PRO A 60 9.49 -5.24 -4.94
C PRO A 60 9.67 -6.47 -4.05
N GLU A 61 10.34 -6.30 -2.90
CA GLU A 61 10.63 -7.36 -1.95
C GLU A 61 10.86 -6.76 -0.57
N ASP A 62 10.40 -7.45 0.49
CA ASP A 62 10.70 -7.06 1.88
C ASP A 62 12.12 -7.47 2.31
N ARG A 63 13.09 -6.80 1.68
CA ARG A 63 14.52 -6.98 1.94
C ARG A 63 14.94 -6.41 3.30
N ARG A 64 16.10 -6.86 3.78
CA ARG A 64 16.75 -6.27 4.96
C ARG A 64 17.52 -5.00 4.58
N VAL A 65 17.41 -3.98 5.42
CA VAL A 65 18.21 -2.75 5.39
C VAL A 65 18.88 -2.64 6.76
N GLY A 66 20.17 -2.99 6.82
CA GLY A 66 20.87 -3.21 8.08
C GLY A 66 20.30 -4.41 8.84
N LEU A 67 19.99 -4.22 10.12
CA LEU A 67 19.43 -5.27 10.99
C LEU A 67 17.91 -5.48 10.83
N TRP A 68 17.21 -4.59 10.12
CA TRP A 68 15.75 -4.57 10.08
C TRP A 68 15.23 -4.85 8.67
N ARG A 69 14.06 -5.48 8.56
CA ARG A 69 13.30 -5.52 7.29
C ARG A 69 12.71 -4.15 6.98
N ILE A 70 12.50 -3.83 5.71
CA ILE A 70 11.88 -2.56 5.30
C ILE A 70 10.50 -2.44 5.94
N SER A 71 9.70 -3.51 5.93
CA SER A 71 8.37 -3.56 6.56
C SER A 71 8.42 -3.21 8.06
N SER A 72 9.41 -3.72 8.79
CA SER A 72 9.60 -3.43 10.21
C SER A 72 9.95 -1.97 10.48
N ARG A 73 10.80 -1.38 9.62
CA ARG A 73 11.15 0.04 9.70
C ARG A 73 9.94 0.92 9.35
N PHE A 74 9.19 0.56 8.32
CA PHE A 74 7.95 1.23 7.93
C PHE A 74 6.93 1.26 9.07
N ARG A 75 6.61 0.11 9.67
CA ARG A 75 5.71 0.04 10.84
C ARG A 75 6.18 0.91 11.99
N SER A 76 7.50 0.94 12.24
CA SER A 76 8.07 1.77 13.31
C SER A 76 7.93 3.26 13.02
N LEU A 77 8.06 3.68 11.76
CA LEU A 77 7.83 5.06 11.34
C LEU A 77 6.35 5.45 11.48
N VAL A 78 5.44 4.60 11.02
CA VAL A 78 3.98 4.82 11.16
C VAL A 78 3.59 5.01 12.62
N ARG A 79 4.08 4.15 13.52
CA ARG A 79 3.83 4.28 14.97
C ARG A 79 4.37 5.57 15.57
N ARG A 80 5.49 6.09 15.06
CA ARG A 80 6.04 7.37 15.52
C ARG A 80 5.19 8.54 15.07
N LEU A 81 4.72 8.52 13.83
CA LEU A 81 3.81 9.54 13.31
C LEU A 81 2.52 9.64 14.14
N GLU A 82 2.00 8.50 14.61
CA GLU A 82 0.83 8.46 15.51
C GLU A 82 1.14 8.89 16.95
N ALA A 83 2.39 8.74 17.39
CA ALA A 83 2.80 9.05 18.76
C ALA A 83 3.15 10.54 18.95
N GLU A 84 3.40 11.29 17.88
CA GLU A 84 3.65 12.73 17.94
C GLU A 84 2.30 13.49 18.06
N PRO A 85 1.99 14.10 19.22
CA PRO A 85 0.77 14.87 19.35
C PRO A 85 0.98 16.25 18.68
N GLY A 86 0.50 16.39 17.45
CA GLY A 86 0.29 17.69 16.82
C GLY A 86 1.44 18.23 15.96
N ALA A 87 1.40 17.92 14.66
CA ALA A 87 1.74 18.89 13.62
C ALA A 87 0.43 19.41 13.01
N SER A 88 -0.40 20.01 13.86
CA SER A 88 -1.59 20.75 13.46
C SER A 88 -1.45 22.16 14.01
N THR A 89 -0.89 23.04 13.19
CA THR A 89 -0.94 24.50 13.36
C THR A 89 -1.45 25.10 12.06
#